data_AF-A0A7S0ZJ42-F1
#
_entry.id   AF-A0A7S0ZJ42-F1
#
_cell.length_a   1.000
_cell.length_b   1.000
_cell.length_c   1.000
_cell.angle_alpha   90.00
_cell.angle_beta   90.00
_cell.angle_gamma   90.00
#
_symmetry.space_group_name_H-M   'P 1'
#
loop_
_entity.id
_entity.type
_entity.pdbx_description
1 polymer ?
#
loop_
_entity_poly.entity_id
_entity_poly.type
_entity_poly.pdbx_seq_one_letter_code
_entity_poly.pdbx_strand_id
1 'polypeptide(L)'
;METKAVQERVSELRENFHGRRILLGVDRLDYIKGVPHKIRAFERLLSRYPQWRDGSVVLIQIGVPSRVEVDEYKKLISQTNEMVAGINGRYGSVDMSPIVFINQSVSFHDLCALYSVADVCVVTSIRDG
;
A
#
# COMPACT_ATOMS: atom_id res chain seq x y z
N MET A 1 -1.44 13.01 -16.88
CA MET A 1 -2.69 12.26 -16.59
C MET A 1 -3.67 12.24 -17.77
N GLU A 2 -3.28 12.72 -18.96
CA GLU A 2 -4.20 12.92 -20.10
C GLU A 2 -4.21 11.78 -21.13
N THR A 3 -3.44 10.71 -20.92
CA THR A 3 -3.48 9.56 -21.85
C THR A 3 -4.70 8.70 -21.58
N LYS A 4 -5.34 8.22 -22.65
CA LYS A 4 -6.53 7.36 -22.59
C LYS A 4 -6.32 6.14 -21.67
N ALA A 5 -5.16 5.50 -21.76
CA ALA A 5 -4.81 4.36 -20.91
C ALA A 5 -4.79 4.68 -19.40
N VAL A 6 -4.35 5.89 -19.00
CA VAL A 6 -4.38 6.30 -17.60
C VAL A 6 -5.81 6.60 -17.15
N GLN A 7 -6.63 7.21 -18.01
CA GLN A 7 -8.03 7.52 -17.70
C GLN A 7 -8.88 6.24 -17.53
N GLU A 8 -8.71 5.27 -18.42
CA GLU A 8 -9.33 3.94 -18.31
C GLU A 8 -8.94 3.29 -16.99
N ARG A 9 -7.64 3.28 -16.67
CA ARG A 9 -7.14 2.70 -15.41
C ARG A 9 -7.66 3.42 -14.17
N VAL A 10 -7.78 4.74 -14.21
CA VAL A 10 -8.39 5.54 -13.13
C VAL A 10 -9.86 5.15 -12.94
N SER A 11 -10.61 4.97 -14.02
CA SER A 11 -12.03 4.57 -13.94
C SER A 11 -12.18 3.22 -13.26
N GLU A 12 -11.42 2.21 -13.71
CA GLU A 12 -11.41 0.87 -13.11
C GLU A 12 -11.06 0.91 -11.62
N LEU A 13 -10.03 1.67 -11.24
CA LEU A 13 -9.61 1.76 -9.83
C LEU A 13 -10.67 2.45 -8.97
N ARG A 14 -11.35 3.48 -9.49
CA ARG A 14 -12.44 4.14 -8.76
C ARG A 14 -13.64 3.23 -8.55
N GLU A 15 -13.97 2.39 -9.52
CA GLU A 15 -15.02 1.38 -9.38
C GLU A 15 -14.63 0.31 -8.37
N ASN A 16 -13.42 -0.25 -8.47
CA ASN A 16 -12.91 -1.30 -7.58
C ASN A 16 -12.80 -0.86 -6.12
N PHE A 17 -12.50 0.42 -5.88
CA PHE A 17 -12.37 0.99 -4.54
C PHE A 17 -13.51 1.96 -4.20
N HIS A 18 -14.66 1.84 -4.87
CA HIS A 18 -15.79 2.73 -4.67
C HIS A 18 -16.22 2.76 -3.19
N GLY A 19 -16.38 3.97 -2.65
CA GLY A 19 -16.76 4.17 -1.24
C GLY A 19 -15.64 3.92 -0.23
N ARG A 20 -14.41 3.62 -0.66
CA ARG A 20 -13.24 3.40 0.20
C ARG A 20 -12.29 4.59 0.10
N ARG A 21 -11.67 4.96 1.22
CA ARG A 21 -10.56 5.92 1.28
C ARG A 21 -9.26 5.21 0.96
N ILE A 22 -8.55 5.68 -0.07
CA ILE A 22 -7.32 5.09 -0.57
C ILE A 22 -6.12 5.81 0.05
N LEU A 23 -5.38 5.09 0.89
CA LEU A 23 -4.05 5.48 1.36
C LEU A 23 -3.03 4.82 0.44
N LEU A 24 -2.19 5.60 -0.23
CA LEU A 24 -1.17 5.10 -1.15
C LEU A 24 0.23 5.30 -0.57
N GLY A 25 0.99 4.22 -0.45
CA GLY A 25 2.42 4.24 -0.20
C GLY A 25 3.18 3.71 -1.41
N VAL A 26 4.21 4.43 -1.85
CA VAL A 26 5.08 4.01 -2.95
C VAL A 26 6.52 4.20 -2.51
N ASP A 27 7.21 3.10 -2.24
CA ASP A 27 8.56 3.12 -1.69
C ASP A 27 9.40 2.02 -2.29
N ARG A 28 10.71 2.23 -2.32
CA ARG A 28 11.65 1.10 -2.40
C ARG A 28 11.57 0.33 -1.09
N LEU A 29 11.67 -1.00 -1.14
CA LEU A 29 11.82 -1.81 0.08
C LEU A 29 13.23 -1.67 0.62
N ASP A 30 13.45 -0.56 1.31
CA ASP A 30 14.68 -0.18 1.99
C ASP A 30 14.34 0.23 3.43
N TYR A 31 15.22 -0.10 4.37
CA TYR A 31 14.99 0.13 5.80
C TYR A 31 14.82 1.62 6.14
N ILE A 32 15.36 2.54 5.34
CA ILE A 32 15.20 3.99 5.57
C ILE A 32 13.83 4.51 5.14
N LYS A 33 13.08 3.77 4.31
CA LYS A 33 11.77 4.21 3.78
C LYS A 33 10.62 3.98 4.76
N GLY A 34 10.87 3.27 5.87
CA GLY A 34 9.90 3.16 6.96
C GLY A 34 8.63 2.36 6.62
N VAL A 35 8.65 1.51 5.59
CA VAL A 35 7.49 0.70 5.17
C VAL A 35 6.89 -0.14 6.32
N PRO A 36 7.69 -0.85 7.15
CA PRO A 36 7.19 -1.52 8.35
C PRO A 36 6.43 -0.60 9.32
N HIS A 37 6.96 0.60 9.55
CA HIS A 37 6.37 1.57 10.48
C HIS A 37 5.03 2.06 9.95
N LYS A 38 4.93 2.27 8.64
CA LYS A 38 3.69 2.65 7.95
C LYS A 38 2.61 1.58 8.10
N ILE A 39 2.96 0.32 7.84
CA ILE A 39 2.04 -0.82 7.98
C ILE A 39 1.57 -0.96 9.44
N ARG A 40 2.50 -0.83 10.40
CA ARG A 40 2.16 -0.87 11.83
C ARG A 40 1.28 0.32 12.26
N ALA A 41 1.51 1.50 11.69
CA ALA A 41 0.67 2.67 11.94
C ALA A 41 -0.76 2.45 11.41
N PHE A 42 -0.89 1.85 10.23
CA PHE A 42 -2.20 1.47 9.68
C PHE A 42 -2.90 0.40 10.52
N GLU A 43 -2.19 -0.58 11.06
CA GLU A 43 -2.78 -1.52 12.02
C GLU A 43 -3.31 -0.80 13.28
N ARG A 44 -2.51 0.13 13.84
CA ARG A 44 -2.94 0.93 14.99
C ARG A 44 -4.18 1.77 14.67
N LEU A 45 -4.28 2.26 13.44
CA LEU A 45 -5.44 2.98 12.94
C LEU A 45 -6.70 2.11 13.03
N LEU A 46 -6.67 0.91 12.44
CA LEU A 46 -7.78 -0.05 12.47
C LEU A 46 -8.11 -0.52 13.89
N SER A 47 -7.09 -0.72 14.72
CA SER A 47 -7.27 -1.09 16.14
C SER A 47 -7.99 0.02 16.92
N ARG A 48 -7.55 1.27 16.76
CA ARG A 48 -8.07 2.43 17.49
C ARG A 48 -9.44 2.90 17.00
N TYR A 49 -9.75 2.70 15.72
CA TYR A 49 -10.98 3.16 15.08
C TYR A 49 -11.74 1.99 14.45
N PRO A 50 -12.57 1.27 15.24
CA PRO A 50 -13.32 0.10 14.76
C PRO A 50 -14.21 0.38 13.54
N GLN A 51 -14.69 1.62 13.40
CA GLN A 51 -15.52 2.03 12.26
C GLN A 51 -14.81 1.97 10.90
N TRP A 52 -13.48 1.79 10.87
CA TRP A 52 -12.70 1.65 9.63
C TRP A 52 -12.36 0.19 9.30
N ARG A 53 -12.78 -0.76 10.14
CA ARG A 53 -12.55 -2.20 9.92
C ARG A 53 -13.53 -2.80 8.91
N ASP A 54 -14.58 -2.07 8.53
CA ASP A 54 -15.56 -2.46 7.52
C ASP A 54 -15.00 -2.41 6.07
N GLY A 55 -13.76 -1.96 5.90
CA GLY A 55 -13.11 -1.80 4.61
C GLY A 55 -13.30 -0.44 3.97
N SER A 56 -13.95 0.52 4.66
CA SER A 56 -14.04 1.92 4.22
C SER A 56 -12.69 2.63 4.08
N VAL A 57 -11.60 2.03 4.56
CA VAL A 57 -10.22 2.47 4.30
C VAL A 57 -9.39 1.32 3.73
N VAL A 58 -8.48 1.65 2.82
CA VAL A 58 -7.51 0.71 2.25
C VAL A 58 -6.13 1.34 2.24
N LEU A 59 -5.11 0.55 2.60
CA LEU A 59 -3.72 0.90 2.35
C LEU A 59 -3.23 0.12 1.12
N ILE A 60 -2.94 0.83 0.02
CA ILE A 60 -2.22 0.28 -1.12
C ILE A 60 -0.75 0.64 -0.93
N GLN A 61 0.11 -0.37 -0.71
CA GLN A 61 1.55 -0.17 -0.58
C GLN A 61 2.27 -0.87 -1.74
N ILE A 62 2.90 -0.07 -2.59
CA ILE A 62 3.86 -0.56 -3.59
C ILE A 62 5.24 -0.57 -2.94
N GLY A 63 5.83 -1.76 -2.86
CA GLY A 63 7.20 -1.98 -2.44
C GLY A 63 8.05 -2.39 -3.64
N VAL A 64 8.81 -1.46 -4.20
CA VAL A 64 9.72 -1.77 -5.31
C VAL A 64 10.94 -2.49 -4.74
N PRO A 65 11.22 -3.74 -5.16
CA PRO A 65 12.37 -4.49 -4.65
C PRO A 65 13.68 -3.73 -4.90
N SER A 66 14.57 -3.74 -3.91
CA SER A 66 15.90 -3.15 -4.02
C SER A 66 16.91 -4.06 -3.32
N ARG A 67 18.10 -4.23 -3.92
CA ARG A 67 19.21 -4.99 -3.32
C ARG A 67 18.81 -6.36 -2.77
N VAL A 68 18.02 -7.11 -3.55
CA VAL A 68 17.39 -8.38 -3.14
C VAL A 68 18.40 -9.48 -2.78
N GLU A 69 19.67 -9.35 -3.20
CA GLU A 69 20.74 -10.29 -2.84
C GLU A 69 21.24 -10.11 -1.41
N VAL A 70 20.97 -8.96 -0.78
CA VAL A 70 21.44 -8.63 0.57
C VAL A 70 20.45 -9.17 1.61
N ASP A 71 20.95 -9.93 2.58
CA ASP A 71 20.11 -10.65 3.54
C ASP A 71 19.25 -9.73 4.41
N GLU A 72 19.73 -8.54 4.75
CA GLU A 72 18.96 -7.53 5.48
C GLU A 72 17.71 -7.10 4.70
N TYR A 73 17.81 -6.98 3.37
CA TYR A 73 16.69 -6.62 2.52
C TYR A 73 15.70 -7.78 2.39
N LYS A 74 16.18 -9.03 2.30
CA LYS A 74 15.32 -10.22 2.35
C LYS A 74 14.53 -10.31 3.65
N LYS A 75 15.20 -10.06 4.79
CA LYS A 75 14.56 -10.01 6.12
C LYS A 75 13.49 -8.93 6.19
N LEU A 76 13.79 -7.73 5.68
CA LEU A 76 12.82 -6.64 5.63
C LEU A 76 11.57 -7.02 4.82
N ILE A 77 11.75 -7.66 3.66
CA ILE A 77 10.65 -8.14 2.82
C ILE A 77 9.82 -9.21 3.56
N SER A 78 10.47 -10.20 4.18
CA SER A 78 9.78 -11.25 4.95
C SER A 78 8.95 -10.66 6.08
N GLN A 79 9.56 -9.80 6.90
CA GLN A 79 8.87 -9.11 7.99
C GLN A 79 7.68 -8.29 7.47
N THR A 80 7.86 -7.59 6.36
CA THR A 80 6.79 -6.80 5.73
C THR A 80 5.62 -7.69 5.30
N ASN A 81 5.90 -8.81 4.62
CA ASN A 81 4.88 -9.77 4.21
C ASN A 81 4.16 -10.39 5.41
N GLU A 82 4.88 -10.77 6.46
CA GLU A 82 4.31 -11.34 7.68
C GLU A 82 3.36 -10.36 8.37
N MET A 83 3.74 -9.08 8.47
CA MET A 83 2.88 -8.04 9.02
C MET A 83 1.62 -7.86 8.18
N VAL A 84 1.76 -7.76 6.86
CA VAL A 84 0.62 -7.61 5.94
C VAL A 84 -0.33 -8.79 6.06
N ALA A 85 0.19 -10.02 6.02
CA ALA A 85 -0.60 -11.24 6.16
C ALA A 85 -1.32 -11.29 7.51
N GLY A 86 -0.63 -10.94 8.60
CA GLY A 86 -1.23 -10.91 9.93
C GLY A 86 -2.33 -9.87 10.08
N ILE A 87 -2.17 -8.68 9.50
CA ILE A 87 -3.18 -7.61 9.54
C ILE A 87 -4.37 -7.98 8.65
N ASN A 88 -4.13 -8.45 7.43
CA ASN A 88 -5.18 -8.87 6.52
C ASN A 88 -5.96 -10.08 7.07
N GLY A 89 -5.30 -11.02 7.73
CA GLY A 89 -5.99 -12.13 8.41
C GLY A 89 -6.85 -11.70 9.60
N ARG A 90 -6.49 -10.60 10.29
CA ARG A 90 -7.27 -10.08 11.43
C ARG A 90 -8.42 -9.17 11.04
N TYR A 91 -8.25 -8.37 9.99
CA TYR A 91 -9.17 -7.28 9.63
C TYR A 91 -9.77 -7.40 8.22
N GLY A 92 -9.28 -8.36 7.41
CA GLY A 92 -9.85 -8.65 6.11
C GLY A 92 -11.07 -9.57 6.19
N SER A 93 -11.75 -9.68 5.05
CA SER A 93 -12.86 -10.58 4.81
C SER A 93 -12.68 -11.27 3.45
N VAL A 94 -13.63 -12.12 3.07
CA VAL A 94 -13.61 -12.81 1.76
C VAL A 94 -13.53 -11.80 0.60
N ASP A 95 -14.23 -10.68 0.74
CA ASP A 95 -14.39 -9.70 -0.34
C ASP A 95 -13.45 -8.50 -0.19
N MET A 96 -12.67 -8.42 0.90
CA MET A 96 -11.92 -7.21 1.22
C MET A 96 -10.60 -7.49 1.95
N SER A 97 -9.52 -6.95 1.40
CA SER A 97 -8.24 -6.83 2.08
C SER A 97 -8.00 -5.38 2.51
N PRO A 98 -7.65 -5.11 3.79
CA PRO A 98 -7.38 -3.77 4.28
C PRO A 98 -6.01 -3.26 3.81
N ILE A 99 -5.06 -4.15 3.52
CA ILE A 99 -3.77 -3.83 2.90
C ILE A 99 -3.64 -4.57 1.56
N VAL A 100 -3.37 -3.82 0.50
CA VAL A 100 -2.93 -4.33 -0.80
C VAL A 100 -1.43 -4.07 -0.91
N PHE A 101 -0.62 -5.11 -0.70
CA PHE A 101 0.84 -5.01 -0.79
C PHE A 101 1.34 -5.57 -2.13
N ILE A 102 1.99 -4.71 -2.92
CA ILE A 102 2.53 -5.04 -4.24
C ILE A 102 4.04 -5.02 -4.15
N ASN A 103 4.65 -6.20 -4.03
CA ASN A 103 6.11 -6.35 -3.96
C ASN A 103 6.73 -6.51 -5.36
N GLN A 104 6.49 -5.53 -6.24
CA GLN A 104 7.05 -5.48 -7.59
C GLN A 104 6.98 -4.06 -8.14
N SER A 105 7.73 -3.82 -9.22
CA SER A 105 7.57 -2.60 -10.02
C SER A 105 6.18 -2.58 -10.67
N VAL A 106 5.56 -1.40 -10.70
CA VAL A 106 4.30 -1.14 -11.41
C VAL A 106 4.57 -0.30 -12.66
N SER A 107 3.69 -0.39 -13.66
CA SER A 107 3.83 0.43 -14.87
C SER A 107 3.69 1.92 -14.54
N PHE A 108 4.26 2.78 -15.36
CA PHE A 108 4.10 4.23 -15.19
C PHE A 108 2.62 4.66 -15.24
N HIS A 109 1.83 4.02 -16.11
CA HIS A 109 0.39 4.29 -16.23
C HIS A 109 -0.37 3.88 -14.97
N ASP A 110 -0.10 2.70 -14.41
CA ASP A 110 -0.69 2.26 -13.14
C ASP A 110 -0.29 3.18 -12.00
N LEU A 111 0.97 3.59 -11.94
CA LEU A 111 1.46 4.49 -10.90
C LEU A 111 0.75 5.84 -10.96
N CYS A 112 0.63 6.43 -12.16
CA CYS A 112 -0.12 7.67 -12.36
C CYS A 112 -1.60 7.52 -11.98
N ALA A 113 -2.22 6.38 -12.33
CA ALA A 113 -3.62 6.13 -12.01
C ALA A 113 -3.83 5.98 -10.50
N LEU A 114 -2.96 5.22 -9.82
CA LEU A 114 -2.97 5.06 -8.36
C LEU A 114 -2.81 6.40 -7.65
N TYR A 115 -1.85 7.24 -8.06
CA TYR A 115 -1.70 8.59 -7.51
C TYR A 115 -2.93 9.47 -7.75
N SER A 116 -3.62 9.31 -8.89
CA SER A 116 -4.82 10.08 -9.23
C SER A 116 -6.05 9.69 -8.39
N VAL A 117 -6.16 8.42 -7.98
CA VAL A 117 -7.28 7.94 -7.17
C VAL A 117 -7.01 7.98 -5.67
N ALA A 118 -5.76 8.13 -5.25
CA ALA A 118 -5.40 8.16 -3.83
C ALA A 118 -5.96 9.40 -3.12
N ASP A 119 -6.64 9.19 -2.00
CA ASP A 119 -7.07 10.28 -1.12
C ASP A 119 -5.90 10.81 -0.27
N VAL A 120 -4.95 9.93 0.07
CA VAL A 120 -3.80 10.26 0.91
C VAL A 120 -2.55 9.56 0.38
N CYS A 121 -1.51 10.33 0.11
CA CYS A 121 -0.16 9.80 -0.10
C CYS A 121 0.57 9.69 1.23
N VAL A 122 0.97 8.47 1.62
CA VAL A 122 1.61 8.18 2.90
C VAL A 122 3.12 8.03 2.67
N VAL A 123 3.86 9.11 2.91
CA VAL A 123 5.32 9.17 2.79
C VAL A 123 5.93 9.27 4.18
N THR A 124 6.67 8.24 4.60
CA THR A 124 7.12 8.06 5.99
C THR A 124 8.59 7.64 6.08
N SER A 125 9.42 8.08 5.13
CA SER A 125 10.86 7.85 5.17
C SER A 125 11.45 8.35 6.49
N ILE A 126 12.22 7.51 7.16
CA ILE A 126 13.00 7.86 8.36
C ILE A 126 14.12 8.83 7.97
N ARG A 127 14.69 8.61 6.78
CA ARG A 127 15.68 9.49 6.17
C ARG A 127 15.52 9.44 4.65
N ASP A 128 15.32 10.63 4.07
CA ASP A 128 15.30 10.85 2.62
C ASP A 128 16.00 12.18 2.34
N GLY A 129 16.75 12.24 1.24
CA GLY A 129 17.52 13.42 0.83
C GLY A 129 17.01 14.02 -0.46
#